data_AF-A0A078S1N5-F1
#
_entry.id   AF-A0A078S1N5-F1
#
_cell.length_a   1.000
_cell.length_b   1.000
_cell.length_c   1.000
_cell.angle_alpha   90.00
_cell.angle_beta   90.00
_cell.angle_gamma   90.00
#
_symmetry.space_group_name_H-M   'P 1'
#
loop_
_entity.id
_entity.type
_entity.pdbx_description
1 polymer ?
#
loop_
_entity_poly.entity_id
_entity_poly.type
_entity_poly.pdbx_seq_one_letter_code
_entity_poly.pdbx_strand_id
1 'polypeptide(L)'
;GNVSDEVQFVYSIPITKGVGNQNVVTIVSGDDKYFAIREKGGSVVLTAMARRGASEITSGLTYKWSRMVNGTWQTLVDQTGKSLTVTDSLVDTTGIFKVEVSQGGNLIGLDTQTVMDLSDPYDIITNPNPEDETIVSGSGGSVTYTPILVKRGQTTKAMNMLFYFVFMDSAGVILNPATANVAAASGTCTEAMCQQAGGNVSWTISTAA
;
A
#
# COMPACT_ATOMS: atom_id res chain seq x y z
N GLY A 1 -23.02 29.93 -18.83
CA GLY A 1 -21.63 29.65 -19.24
C GLY A 1 -21.41 28.18 -19.08
N ASN A 2 -20.95 27.51 -20.13
CA ASN A 2 -20.65 26.07 -20.07
C ASN A 2 -19.34 25.90 -19.31
N VAL A 3 -19.38 25.32 -18.11
CA VAL A 3 -18.18 24.81 -17.45
C VAL A 3 -17.92 23.45 -18.09
N SER A 4 -16.92 23.41 -18.97
CA SER A 4 -16.31 22.17 -19.41
C SER A 4 -15.36 21.74 -18.30
N ASP A 5 -15.81 20.84 -17.42
CA ASP A 5 -14.90 20.12 -16.53
C ASP A 5 -14.05 19.19 -17.40
N GLU A 6 -12.84 19.62 -17.72
CA GLU A 6 -11.82 18.71 -18.21
C GLU A 6 -11.41 17.84 -17.02
N VAL A 7 -11.84 16.58 -17.02
CA VAL A 7 -11.35 15.58 -16.08
C VAL A 7 -9.85 15.42 -16.33
N GLN A 8 -9.04 16.12 -15.55
CA GLN A 8 -7.59 16.00 -15.58
C GLN A 8 -7.21 14.83 -14.67
N PHE A 9 -6.79 13.72 -15.27
CA PHE A 9 -6.19 12.61 -14.53
C PHE A 9 -4.67 12.80 -14.50
N VAL A 10 -4.07 12.89 -13.30
CA VAL A 10 -2.62 12.89 -13.10
C VAL A 10 -2.18 11.49 -12.71
N TYR A 11 -1.50 10.76 -13.61
CA TYR A 11 -0.86 9.49 -13.26
C TYR A 11 0.58 9.77 -12.81
N SER A 12 0.90 9.52 -11.54
CA SER A 12 2.28 9.59 -11.06
C SER A 12 3.05 8.37 -11.59
N ILE A 13 4.03 8.60 -12.47
CA ILE A 13 5.00 7.56 -12.85
C ILE A 13 6.22 7.71 -11.92
N PRO A 14 6.49 6.75 -11.02
CA PRO A 14 7.67 6.82 -10.18
C PRO A 14 8.94 6.66 -11.04
N ILE A 15 9.75 7.71 -11.14
CA ILE A 15 11.06 7.67 -11.81
C ILE A 15 12.12 7.34 -10.76
N THR A 16 12.73 6.17 -10.86
CA THR A 16 13.88 5.79 -10.02
C THR A 16 15.18 6.04 -10.79
N LYS A 17 16.17 6.67 -10.18
CA LYS A 17 17.47 6.98 -10.80
C LYS A 17 18.28 5.69 -11.02
N GLY A 18 18.22 5.13 -12.24
CA GLY A 18 18.98 3.95 -12.63
C GLY A 18 20.47 4.22 -12.87
N VAL A 19 21.36 3.54 -12.14
CA VAL A 19 22.71 3.21 -12.64
C VAL A 19 22.61 1.86 -13.35
N GLY A 20 23.32 1.66 -14.47
CA GLY A 20 23.05 0.56 -15.44
C GLY A 20 22.96 -0.89 -14.91
N ASN A 21 23.36 -1.15 -13.66
CA ASN A 21 23.26 -2.45 -12.98
C ASN A 21 22.41 -2.44 -11.69
N GLN A 22 21.50 -1.47 -11.53
CA GLN A 22 20.64 -1.43 -10.34
C GLN A 22 19.71 -2.65 -10.30
N ASN A 23 19.63 -3.28 -9.12
CA ASN A 23 18.62 -4.30 -8.86
C ASN A 23 17.29 -3.60 -8.55
N VAL A 24 16.21 -4.10 -9.15
CA VAL A 24 14.85 -3.64 -8.90
C VAL A 24 14.01 -4.86 -8.57
N VAL A 25 13.21 -4.77 -7.52
CA VAL A 25 12.22 -5.77 -7.15
C VAL A 25 10.85 -5.15 -7.34
N THR A 26 9.92 -5.91 -7.90
CA THR A 26 8.54 -5.49 -8.08
C THR A 26 7.62 -6.66 -7.80
N ILE A 27 6.53 -6.42 -7.09
CA ILE A 27 5.41 -7.34 -6.95
C ILE A 27 4.51 -7.15 -8.18
N VAL A 28 4.31 -8.24 -8.90
CA VAL A 28 3.37 -8.30 -10.03
C VAL A 28 2.25 -9.29 -9.76
N SER A 29 1.14 -9.12 -10.48
CA SER A 29 0.04 -10.08 -10.42
C SER A 29 0.55 -11.44 -10.94
N GLY A 30 0.44 -12.46 -10.10
CA GLY A 30 0.72 -13.85 -10.47
C GLY A 30 -0.47 -14.56 -11.11
N ASP A 31 -1.63 -13.92 -11.12
CA ASP A 31 -2.86 -14.39 -11.74
C ASP A 31 -3.58 -13.26 -12.52
N ASP A 32 -4.75 -13.58 -13.05
CA ASP A 32 -5.63 -12.70 -13.83
C ASP A 32 -6.56 -11.83 -12.98
N LYS A 33 -6.35 -11.77 -11.66
CA LYS A 33 -7.22 -11.04 -10.72
C LYS A 33 -6.70 -9.67 -10.33
N TYR A 34 -5.47 -9.32 -10.73
CA TYR A 34 -4.90 -7.97 -10.61
C TYR A 34 -4.99 -7.40 -9.18
N PHE A 35 -4.61 -8.20 -8.19
CA PHE A 35 -4.61 -7.82 -6.77
C PHE A 35 -6.01 -7.54 -6.17
N ALA A 36 -7.09 -7.95 -6.83
CA ALA A 36 -8.45 -7.80 -6.32
C ALA A 36 -9.13 -9.16 -6.07
N ILE A 37 -9.51 -9.43 -4.83
CA ILE A 37 -10.36 -10.59 -4.47
C ILE A 37 -11.81 -10.19 -4.74
N ARG A 38 -12.51 -10.91 -5.60
CA ARG A 38 -13.86 -10.51 -6.07
C ARG A 38 -15.01 -11.27 -5.43
N GLU A 39 -14.72 -12.43 -4.88
CA GLU A 39 -15.71 -13.36 -4.35
C GLU A 39 -15.28 -13.84 -2.98
N LYS A 40 -16.28 -14.13 -2.13
CA LYS A 40 -16.02 -14.59 -0.76
C LYS A 40 -15.29 -15.94 -0.78
N GLY A 41 -14.25 -16.09 0.03
CA GLY A 41 -13.37 -17.25 0.00
C GLY A 41 -12.43 -17.29 -1.21
N GLY A 42 -12.38 -16.22 -1.99
CA GLY A 42 -11.45 -16.06 -3.11
C GLY A 42 -10.03 -15.75 -2.65
N SER A 43 -9.13 -15.71 -3.63
CA SER A 43 -7.72 -15.38 -3.42
C SER A 43 -7.09 -14.75 -4.65
N VAL A 44 -6.01 -14.01 -4.45
CA VAL A 44 -5.11 -13.53 -5.52
C VAL A 44 -3.69 -14.05 -5.31
N VAL A 45 -2.88 -14.01 -6.37
CA VAL A 45 -1.45 -14.39 -6.30
C VAL A 45 -0.58 -13.17 -6.51
N LEU A 46 0.31 -12.89 -5.55
CA LEU A 46 1.41 -11.93 -5.68
C LEU A 46 2.66 -12.67 -6.14
N THR A 47 3.42 -12.12 -7.09
CA THR A 47 4.68 -12.69 -7.55
C THR A 47 5.79 -11.66 -7.51
N ALA A 48 6.88 -11.98 -6.82
CA ALA A 48 8.05 -11.13 -6.77
C ALA A 48 8.89 -11.30 -8.04
N MET A 49 9.26 -10.18 -8.66
CA MET A 49 10.06 -10.13 -9.87
C MET A 49 11.29 -9.26 -9.64
N ALA A 50 12.46 -9.90 -9.62
CA ALA A 50 13.73 -9.22 -9.47
C ALA A 50 14.39 -9.03 -10.84
N ARG A 51 14.82 -7.80 -11.15
CA ARG A 51 15.56 -7.47 -12.36
C ARG A 51 16.90 -6.83 -12.05
N ARG A 52 17.88 -7.05 -12.92
CA ARG A 52 19.12 -6.28 -13.01
C ARG A 52 19.16 -5.62 -14.38
N GLY A 53 19.00 -4.30 -14.42
CA GLY A 53 18.72 -3.61 -15.68
C GLY A 53 17.45 -4.17 -16.33
N ALA A 54 17.53 -4.54 -17.60
CA ALA A 54 16.38 -5.10 -18.34
C ALA A 54 16.14 -6.60 -18.11
N SER A 55 17.09 -7.33 -17.51
CA SER A 55 17.04 -8.79 -17.39
C SER A 55 16.47 -9.24 -16.05
N GLU A 56 15.61 -10.26 -16.07
CA GLU A 56 15.15 -10.92 -14.85
C GLU A 56 16.26 -11.76 -14.21
N ILE A 57 16.35 -11.70 -12.89
CA ILE A 57 17.18 -12.57 -12.07
C ILE A 57 16.32 -13.79 -11.71
N THR A 58 16.74 -14.99 -12.10
CA THR A 58 15.92 -16.20 -11.95
C THR A 58 16.50 -17.23 -10.98
N SER A 59 17.71 -17.02 -10.45
CA SER A 59 18.41 -17.99 -9.60
C SER A 59 19.08 -17.36 -8.38
N GLY A 60 19.28 -18.18 -7.35
CA GLY A 60 19.91 -17.79 -6.09
C GLY A 60 19.12 -16.78 -5.27
N LEU A 61 17.80 -16.68 -5.51
CA LEU A 61 16.90 -15.76 -4.82
C LEU A 61 16.23 -16.41 -3.62
N THR A 62 16.07 -15.60 -2.57
CA THR A 62 15.29 -15.93 -1.37
C THR A 62 14.27 -14.82 -1.14
N TYR A 63 13.10 -15.20 -0.65
CA TYR A 63 11.95 -14.31 -0.51
C TYR A 63 11.48 -14.33 0.94
N LYS A 64 11.14 -13.16 1.46
CA LYS A 64 10.49 -13.01 2.75
C LYS A 64 9.28 -12.13 2.58
N TRP A 65 8.10 -12.73 2.75
CA TRP A 65 6.84 -12.02 2.67
C TRP A 65 6.41 -11.51 4.04
N SER A 66 5.85 -10.31 4.08
CA SER A 66 5.25 -9.70 5.27
C SER A 66 3.92 -9.05 4.90
N ARG A 67 3.03 -8.91 5.88
CA ARG A 67 1.79 -8.13 5.76
C ARG A 67 1.73 -7.02 6.80
N MET A 68 1.05 -5.93 6.47
CA MET A 68 0.76 -4.88 7.44
C MET A 68 -0.41 -5.30 8.32
N VAL A 69 -0.21 -5.32 9.64
CA VAL A 69 -1.27 -5.59 10.63
C VAL A 69 -1.11 -4.59 11.76
N ASN A 70 -2.16 -3.84 12.06
CA ASN A 70 -2.20 -2.85 13.15
C ASN A 70 -0.98 -1.91 13.13
N GLY A 71 -0.67 -1.37 11.95
CA GLY A 71 0.46 -0.47 11.74
C GLY A 71 1.86 -1.07 11.89
N THR A 72 1.99 -2.40 11.87
CA THR A 72 3.27 -3.09 11.98
C THR A 72 3.43 -4.14 10.89
N TRP A 73 4.63 -4.24 10.32
CA TRP A 73 4.98 -5.33 9.41
C TRP A 73 5.10 -6.65 10.19
N GLN A 74 4.21 -7.59 9.91
CA GLN A 74 4.29 -8.96 10.40
C GLN A 74 4.80 -9.89 9.30
N THR A 75 5.91 -10.59 9.56
CA THR A 75 6.43 -11.60 8.64
C THR A 75 5.48 -12.79 8.55
N LEU A 76 5.18 -13.21 7.32
CA LEU A 76 4.40 -14.41 7.05
C LEU A 76 5.32 -15.62 7.16
N VAL A 77 5.14 -16.41 8.23
CA VAL A 77 5.95 -17.59 8.51
C VAL A 77 5.80 -18.62 7.39
N ASP A 78 6.90 -19.27 7.03
CA ASP A 78 7.01 -20.29 5.98
C ASP A 78 6.61 -19.85 4.55
N GLN A 79 6.36 -18.56 4.33
CA GLN A 79 6.11 -17.99 3.01
C GLN A 79 7.42 -17.54 2.37
N THR A 80 8.20 -18.49 1.86
CA THR A 80 9.53 -18.23 1.24
C THR A 80 9.54 -18.39 -0.28
N GLY A 81 8.39 -18.61 -0.90
CA GLY A 81 8.25 -18.76 -2.34
C GLY A 81 8.37 -17.44 -3.10
N LYS A 82 8.68 -17.53 -4.40
CA LYS A 82 8.60 -16.39 -5.33
C LYS A 82 7.20 -15.77 -5.37
N SER A 83 6.18 -16.60 -5.14
CA SER A 83 4.78 -16.18 -5.12
C SER A 83 4.16 -16.38 -3.73
N LEU A 84 3.19 -15.52 -3.42
CA LEU A 84 2.36 -15.57 -2.21
C LEU A 84 0.89 -15.61 -2.63
N THR A 85 0.15 -16.59 -2.13
CA THR A 85 -1.32 -16.62 -2.26
C THR A 85 -1.94 -15.82 -1.12
N VAL A 86 -2.72 -14.80 -1.46
CA VAL A 86 -3.44 -13.95 -0.50
C VAL A 86 -4.92 -14.29 -0.56
N THR A 87 -5.47 -14.79 0.54
CA THR A 87 -6.90 -15.09 0.70
C THR A 87 -7.64 -13.90 1.31
N ASP A 88 -8.98 -13.90 1.17
CA ASP A 88 -9.85 -12.88 1.75
C ASP A 88 -9.63 -12.73 3.28
N SER A 89 -9.38 -13.82 3.98
CA SER A 89 -9.08 -13.82 5.43
C SER A 89 -7.80 -13.08 5.84
N LEU A 90 -6.95 -12.69 4.89
CA LEU A 90 -5.74 -11.92 5.15
C LEU A 90 -5.92 -10.41 4.87
N VAL A 91 -7.11 -9.99 4.42
CA VAL A 91 -7.38 -8.65 3.89
C VAL A 91 -8.69 -8.10 4.48
N ASP A 92 -8.60 -7.06 5.31
CA ASP A 92 -9.77 -6.39 5.89
C ASP A 92 -10.15 -5.19 5.00
N THR A 93 -10.98 -5.43 3.97
CA THR A 93 -11.27 -4.51 2.84
C THR A 93 -10.05 -4.18 1.97
N THR A 94 -8.93 -3.80 2.57
CA THR A 94 -7.64 -3.51 1.94
C THR A 94 -6.49 -4.02 2.80
N GLY A 95 -5.50 -4.67 2.19
CA GLY A 95 -4.34 -5.22 2.88
C GLY A 95 -3.06 -4.90 2.11
N ILE A 96 -1.97 -4.63 2.81
CA ILE A 96 -0.67 -4.36 2.18
C ILE A 96 0.32 -5.47 2.50
N PHE A 97 0.98 -5.94 1.45
CA PHE A 97 1.98 -6.98 1.49
C PHE A 97 3.32 -6.41 1.06
N LYS A 98 4.39 -6.91 1.66
CA LYS A 98 5.77 -6.56 1.34
C LYS A 98 6.56 -7.82 1.01
N VAL A 99 7.41 -7.75 0.01
CA VAL A 99 8.44 -8.77 -0.24
C VAL A 99 9.82 -8.17 -0.07
N GLU A 100 10.68 -8.86 0.68
CA GLU A 100 12.13 -8.61 0.71
C GLU A 100 12.79 -9.72 -0.11
N VAL A 101 13.57 -9.37 -1.15
CA VAL A 101 14.26 -10.34 -2.01
C VAL A 101 15.76 -10.23 -1.79
N SER A 102 16.40 -11.35 -1.47
CA SER A 102 17.85 -11.43 -1.28
C SER A 102 18.50 -12.39 -2.26
N GLN A 103 19.71 -12.07 -2.73
CA GLN A 103 20.54 -12.93 -3.57
C GLN A 103 21.86 -13.24 -2.85
N GLY A 104 22.15 -14.53 -2.65
CA GLY A 104 23.37 -14.96 -1.93
C GLY A 104 23.47 -14.40 -0.50
N GLY A 105 22.33 -14.23 0.18
CA GLY A 105 22.23 -13.69 1.53
C GLY A 105 22.19 -12.15 1.64
N ASN A 106 22.36 -11.42 0.54
CA ASN A 106 22.31 -9.96 0.53
C ASN A 106 20.97 -9.46 -0.01
N LEU A 107 20.33 -8.51 0.68
CA LEU A 107 19.12 -7.85 0.21
C LEU A 107 19.40 -7.12 -1.11
N ILE A 108 18.69 -7.48 -2.17
CA ILE A 108 18.82 -6.85 -3.49
C ILE A 108 17.70 -5.87 -3.80
N GLY A 109 16.58 -5.97 -3.08
CA GLY A 109 15.47 -5.04 -3.19
C GLY A 109 14.26 -5.54 -2.42
N LEU A 110 13.26 -4.68 -2.37
CA LEU A 110 11.98 -4.93 -1.73
C LEU A 110 10.90 -4.19 -2.52
N ASP A 111 9.66 -4.59 -2.30
CA ASP A 111 8.51 -3.88 -2.85
C ASP A 111 7.28 -4.10 -1.97
N THR A 112 6.32 -3.19 -2.05
CA THR A 112 5.02 -3.27 -1.35
C THR A 112 3.87 -3.22 -2.33
N GLN A 113 2.84 -4.02 -2.10
CA GLN A 113 1.65 -4.07 -2.94
C GLN A 113 0.38 -4.13 -2.10
N THR A 114 -0.60 -3.34 -2.51
CA THR A 114 -1.95 -3.34 -1.95
C THR A 114 -2.81 -4.39 -2.64
N VAL A 115 -3.56 -5.16 -1.85
CA VAL A 115 -4.60 -6.10 -2.27
C VAL A 115 -5.93 -5.58 -1.75
N MET A 116 -6.95 -5.60 -2.61
CA MET A 116 -8.31 -5.15 -2.27
C MET A 116 -9.25 -6.35 -2.19
N ASP A 117 -10.01 -6.46 -1.11
CA ASP A 117 -11.12 -7.41 -1.01
C ASP A 117 -12.42 -6.72 -1.44
N LEU A 118 -12.83 -6.99 -2.68
CA LEU A 118 -14.09 -6.52 -3.23
C LEU A 118 -15.31 -7.34 -2.75
N SER A 119 -15.08 -8.46 -2.08
CA SER A 119 -16.14 -9.30 -1.51
C SER A 119 -16.59 -8.84 -0.12
N ASP A 120 -15.84 -7.95 0.53
CA ASP A 120 -16.18 -7.40 1.84
C ASP A 120 -17.51 -6.62 1.78
N PRO A 121 -18.51 -6.91 2.63
CA PRO A 121 -19.78 -6.16 2.64
C PRO A 121 -19.62 -4.68 3.04
N TYR A 122 -18.49 -4.30 3.62
CA TYR A 122 -18.17 -2.94 4.01
C TYR A 122 -17.08 -2.32 3.11
N ASP A 123 -16.99 -1.00 3.18
CA ASP A 123 -15.98 -0.19 2.50
C ASP A 123 -15.55 0.97 3.42
N ILE A 124 -14.38 1.56 3.14
CA ILE A 124 -13.82 2.68 3.89
C ILE A 124 -13.81 3.91 2.99
N ILE A 125 -14.60 4.92 3.34
CA ILE A 125 -14.49 6.25 2.73
C ILE A 125 -13.50 7.05 3.56
N THR A 126 -12.40 7.50 2.96
CA THR A 126 -11.22 8.04 3.67
C THR A 126 -11.34 9.51 4.07
N ASN A 127 -12.20 10.28 3.39
CA ASN A 127 -12.47 11.72 3.63
C ASN A 127 -11.19 12.54 3.90
N PRO A 128 -10.30 12.69 2.91
CA PRO A 128 -9.12 13.53 3.04
C PRO A 128 -9.49 15.02 3.11
N ASN A 129 -8.68 15.79 3.83
CA ASN A 129 -8.73 17.24 3.85
C ASN A 129 -7.29 17.81 3.83
N PRO A 130 -6.89 18.56 2.78
CA PRO A 130 -7.70 18.95 1.62
C PRO A 130 -8.09 17.75 0.74
N GLU A 131 -9.19 17.88 -0.01
CA GLU A 131 -9.78 16.80 -0.82
C GLU A 131 -8.86 16.33 -1.96
N ASP A 132 -7.97 17.22 -2.43
CA ASP A 132 -7.01 16.95 -3.50
C ASP A 132 -5.72 16.26 -3.00
N GLU A 133 -5.64 15.96 -1.70
CA GLU A 133 -4.52 15.29 -1.03
C GLU A 133 -3.15 15.94 -1.33
N THR A 134 -3.13 17.24 -1.59
CA THR A 134 -1.92 17.94 -2.02
C THR A 134 -1.28 18.72 -0.88
N ILE A 135 0.03 18.56 -0.72
CA ILE A 135 0.86 19.33 0.20
C ILE A 135 1.87 20.15 -0.62
N VAL A 136 1.78 21.48 -0.53
CA VAL A 136 2.72 22.37 -1.21
C VAL A 136 4.03 22.41 -0.43
N SER A 137 5.15 22.19 -1.12
CA SER A 137 6.49 22.26 -0.51
C SER A 137 6.77 23.64 0.09
N GLY A 138 7.27 23.68 1.32
CA GLY A 138 7.54 24.87 2.11
C GLY A 138 6.32 25.50 2.80
N SER A 139 5.13 24.90 2.68
CA SER A 139 3.90 25.46 3.25
C SER A 139 3.66 25.13 4.73
N GLY A 140 4.33 24.09 5.26
CA GLY A 140 3.97 23.47 6.53
C GLY A 140 2.63 22.73 6.49
N GLY A 141 2.11 22.44 5.30
CA GLY A 141 0.80 21.83 5.08
C GLY A 141 0.70 20.37 5.50
N SER A 142 -0.53 19.86 5.46
CA SER A 142 -0.85 18.49 5.82
C SER A 142 -2.16 18.03 5.18
N VAL A 143 -2.30 16.72 4.99
CA VAL A 143 -3.56 16.06 4.63
C VAL A 143 -4.05 15.25 5.82
N THR A 144 -5.27 15.53 6.27
CA THR A 144 -5.91 14.79 7.37
C THR A 144 -7.01 13.90 6.83
N TYR A 145 -6.96 12.62 7.16
CA TYR A 145 -7.96 11.61 6.80
C TYR A 145 -8.92 11.41 7.97
N THR A 146 -10.23 11.42 7.68
CA THR A 146 -11.31 11.20 8.66
C THR A 146 -12.24 10.07 8.20
N PRO A 147 -11.73 8.83 8.20
CA PRO A 147 -12.41 7.72 7.57
C PRO A 147 -13.72 7.34 8.26
N ILE A 148 -14.66 6.85 7.45
CA ILE A 148 -15.89 6.21 7.92
C ILE A 148 -16.06 4.85 7.27
N LEU A 149 -16.57 3.90 8.05
CA LEU A 149 -17.01 2.62 7.52
C LEU A 149 -18.42 2.78 6.96
N VAL A 150 -18.63 2.32 5.73
CA VAL A 150 -19.93 2.32 5.07
C VAL A 150 -20.26 0.91 4.59
N LYS A 151 -21.56 0.62 4.38
CA LYS A 151 -21.92 -0.55 3.59
C LYS A 151 -21.48 -0.31 2.15
N ARG A 152 -20.96 -1.33 1.48
CA ARG A 152 -20.49 -1.20 0.09
C ARG A 152 -21.57 -0.59 -0.81
N GLY A 153 -21.19 0.42 -1.59
CA GLY A 153 -22.11 1.16 -2.45
C GLY A 153 -23.01 2.19 -1.73
N GLN A 154 -22.75 2.48 -0.45
CA GLN A 154 -23.43 3.52 0.33
C GLN A 154 -22.41 4.57 0.79
N THR A 155 -22.89 5.75 1.17
CA THR A 155 -22.07 6.82 1.76
C THR A 155 -22.41 7.11 3.21
N THR A 156 -23.50 6.53 3.72
CA THR A 156 -23.92 6.69 5.11
C THR A 156 -23.05 5.84 6.03
N LYS A 157 -22.50 6.48 7.07
CA LYS A 157 -21.75 5.83 8.14
C LYS A 157 -22.54 4.63 8.69
N ALA A 158 -21.96 3.44 8.59
CA ALA A 158 -22.58 2.20 9.04
C ALA A 158 -22.44 2.01 10.55
N MET A 159 -21.27 2.33 11.12
CA MET A 159 -20.99 2.20 12.55
C MET A 159 -19.83 3.10 12.98
N ASN A 160 -19.68 3.29 14.30
CA ASN A 160 -18.51 3.94 14.88
C ASN A 160 -17.35 2.92 14.93
N MET A 161 -16.20 3.31 14.40
CA MET A 161 -14.98 2.49 14.34
C MET A 161 -13.77 3.43 14.47
N LEU A 162 -12.69 2.94 15.07
CA LEU A 162 -11.36 3.53 14.97
C LEU A 162 -10.56 2.83 13.87
N PHE A 163 -9.49 3.48 13.41
CA PHE A 163 -8.68 3.01 12.31
C PHE A 163 -7.20 3.10 12.66
N TYR A 164 -6.40 2.23 12.06
CA TYR A 164 -4.95 2.40 12.00
C TYR A 164 -4.59 3.19 10.75
N PHE A 165 -3.71 4.17 10.92
CA PHE A 165 -3.21 5.01 9.83
C PHE A 165 -1.74 4.75 9.64
N VAL A 166 -1.34 4.27 8.47
CA VAL A 166 0.06 4.03 8.15
C VAL A 166 0.45 4.90 6.98
N PHE A 167 1.45 5.75 7.16
CA PHE A 167 2.07 6.53 6.10
C PHE A 167 3.44 5.92 5.81
N MET A 168 3.75 5.68 4.54
CA MET A 168 4.96 4.97 4.12
C MET A 168 5.63 5.66 2.94
N ASP A 169 6.96 5.52 2.86
CA ASP A 169 7.69 5.78 1.62
C ASP A 169 7.51 4.63 0.61
N SER A 170 8.11 4.75 -0.57
CA SER A 170 8.07 3.72 -1.61
C SER A 170 8.79 2.42 -1.25
N ALA A 171 9.61 2.43 -0.19
CA ALA A 171 10.28 1.26 0.35
C ALA A 171 9.49 0.59 1.50
N GLY A 172 8.29 1.10 1.83
CA GLY A 172 7.48 0.59 2.93
C GLY A 172 8.04 0.94 4.32
N VAL A 173 8.91 1.95 4.42
CA VAL A 173 9.34 2.52 5.70
C VAL A 173 8.20 3.33 6.28
N ILE A 174 7.80 3.02 7.51
CA ILE A 174 6.71 3.72 8.20
C ILE A 174 7.21 5.10 8.64
N LEU A 175 6.52 6.14 8.19
CA LEU A 175 6.83 7.55 8.43
C LEU A 175 6.19 8.10 9.71
N ASN A 176 5.17 7.40 10.23
CA ASN A 176 4.49 7.74 11.48
C ASN A 176 4.60 6.63 12.56
N PRO A 177 5.81 6.13 12.89
CA PRO A 177 5.98 4.95 13.73
C PRO A 177 5.41 5.08 15.15
N ALA A 178 5.27 6.31 15.65
CA ALA A 178 4.71 6.58 16.98
C ALA A 178 3.17 6.43 17.04
N THR A 179 2.49 6.51 15.91
CA THR A 179 1.01 6.49 15.85
C THR A 179 0.45 5.40 14.95
N ALA A 180 1.28 4.75 14.12
CA ALA A 180 0.81 3.75 13.16
C ALA A 180 0.05 2.58 13.81
N ASN A 181 0.49 2.16 15.00
CA ASN A 181 -0.13 1.07 15.76
C ASN A 181 -1.14 1.54 16.82
N VAL A 182 -1.58 2.80 16.76
CA VAL A 182 -2.56 3.37 17.69
C VAL A 182 -3.85 3.64 16.92
N ALA A 183 -4.93 2.97 17.33
CA ALA A 183 -6.24 3.18 16.73
C ALA A 183 -6.73 4.60 17.00
N ALA A 184 -7.15 5.32 15.95
CA ALA A 184 -7.60 6.71 16.03
C ALA A 184 -8.81 6.96 15.11
N ALA A 185 -9.50 8.08 15.32
CA ALA A 185 -10.59 8.52 14.44
C ALA A 185 -10.08 9.28 13.21
N SER A 186 -8.83 9.76 13.26
CA SER A 186 -8.18 10.48 12.18
C SER A 186 -6.67 10.24 12.18
N GLY A 187 -6.05 10.45 11.02
CA GLY A 187 -4.60 10.42 10.84
C GLY A 187 -4.18 11.50 9.87
N THR A 188 -2.97 12.04 10.08
CA THR A 188 -2.48 13.20 9.32
C THR A 188 -1.14 12.89 8.67
N CYS A 189 -1.10 13.02 7.35
CA CYS A 189 0.14 13.07 6.58
C CYS A 189 0.67 14.51 6.60
N THR A 190 1.95 14.69 6.95
CA THR A 190 2.56 16.02 7.08
C THR A 190 3.60 16.25 6.01
N GLU A 191 3.91 17.52 5.73
CA GLU A 191 5.01 17.85 4.82
C GLU A 191 6.35 17.19 5.22
N ALA A 192 6.63 17.08 6.53
CA ALA A 192 7.84 16.41 7.02
C ALA A 192 7.92 14.94 6.59
N MET A 193 6.77 14.24 6.53
CA MET A 193 6.71 12.86 6.02
C MET A 193 6.99 12.82 4.51
N CYS A 194 6.46 13.76 3.73
CA CYS A 194 6.77 13.89 2.31
C CYS A 194 8.27 14.15 2.05
N GLN A 195 8.86 15.04 2.85
CA GLN A 195 10.30 15.34 2.78
C GLN A 195 11.13 14.11 3.14
N GLN A 196 10.75 13.36 4.18
CA GLN A 196 11.44 12.13 4.59
C GLN A 196 11.33 11.04 3.52
N ALA A 197 10.16 10.88 2.89
CA ALA A 197 9.96 9.92 1.82
C ALA A 197 10.76 10.25 0.55
N GLY A 198 11.20 11.50 0.39
CA GLY A 198 11.90 11.96 -0.81
C GLY A 198 11.05 11.88 -2.08
N GLY A 199 9.72 11.84 -1.94
CA GLY A 199 8.77 11.59 -3.01
C GLY A 199 7.34 11.40 -2.47
N ASN A 200 6.53 10.65 -3.22
CA ASN A 200 5.14 10.38 -2.84
C ASN A 200 5.06 9.54 -1.56
N VAL A 201 4.15 9.91 -0.67
CA VAL A 201 3.81 9.12 0.51
C VAL A 201 2.65 8.20 0.15
N SER A 202 2.82 6.90 0.36
CA SER A 202 1.74 5.93 0.33
C SER A 202 1.04 5.90 1.68
N TRP A 203 -0.27 5.65 1.70
CA TRP A 203 -1.02 5.51 2.95
C TRP A 203 -1.89 4.25 2.97
N THR A 204 -2.18 3.77 4.18
CA THR A 204 -3.10 2.69 4.44
C THR A 204 -3.99 3.05 5.60
N ILE A 205 -5.28 2.81 5.43
CA ILE A 205 -6.28 2.95 6.48
C ILE A 205 -6.95 1.59 6.63
N SER A 206 -6.81 0.97 7.79
CA SER A 206 -7.45 -0.30 8.11
C SER A 206 -8.27 -0.17 9.39
N THR A 207 -9.31 -0.98 9.52
CA THR A 207 -10.14 -1.00 10.72
C THR A 207 -9.34 -1.48 11.93
N ALA A 208 -9.66 -0.95 13.11
CA ALA A 208 -9.22 -1.50 14.38
C ALA A 208 -10.30 -2.45 14.90
N ALA A 209 -10.09 -3.76 14.69
CA ALA A 209 -10.92 -4.83 15.24
C ALA A 209 -10.80 -4.92 16.77
#